data_AF-A0A2U1JXL9-F1
#
_entry.id   AF-A0A2U1JXL9-F1
#
_cell.length_a   1.000
_cell.length_b   1.000
_cell.length_c   1.000
_cell.angle_alpha   90.00
_cell.angle_beta   90.00
_cell.angle_gamma   90.00
#
_symmetry.space_group_name_H-M   'P 1'
#
loop_
_entity.id
_entity.type
_entity.pdbx_description
1 polymer ?
#
loop_
_entity_poly.entity_id
_entity_poly.type
_entity_poly.pdbx_seq_one_letter_code
_entity_poly.pdbx_strand_id
1 'polypeptide(L)'
;MEFIDNLYELYKNKLTGDEEDAFIVIAGMMESFSNQDVEKFFYDLSEKDRFDMLALFLYEKFRQKIAKEGIGQTKNREGDSLKYYH
;
A
#
# COMPACT_ATOMS: atom_id res chain seq x y z
N MET A 1 15.44 -6.33 5.60
CA MET A 1 15.64 -5.15 6.47
C MET A 1 15.38 -5.67 7.86
N GLU A 2 16.32 -5.53 8.80
CA GLU A 2 16.24 -6.16 10.13
C GLU A 2 14.89 -5.93 10.82
N PHE A 3 14.30 -4.74 10.66
CA PHE A 3 12.97 -4.43 11.16
C PHE A 3 11.84 -5.32 10.60
N ILE A 4 11.78 -5.50 9.28
CA ILE A 4 10.80 -6.37 8.62
C ILE A 4 11.05 -7.83 8.97
N ASP A 5 12.31 -8.23 9.10
CA ASP A 5 12.69 -9.58 9.49
C ASP A 5 12.22 -9.87 10.93
N ASN A 6 12.39 -8.90 11.85
CA ASN A 6 11.89 -8.98 13.23
C ASN A 6 10.35 -8.99 13.30
N LEU A 7 9.68 -8.17 12.49
CA LEU A 7 8.22 -8.13 12.42
C LEU A 7 7.67 -9.47 11.89
N TYR A 8 8.29 -10.01 10.85
CA TYR A 8 7.97 -11.32 10.31
C TYR A 8 8.16 -12.41 11.38
N GLU A 9 9.28 -12.43 12.10
CA GLU A 9 9.52 -13.41 13.16
C GLU A 9 8.50 -13.35 14.31
N LEU A 10 8.05 -12.14 14.69
CA LEU A 10 7.05 -11.94 15.75
C LEU A 10 5.64 -12.40 15.35
N TYR A 11 5.31 -12.31 14.06
CA TYR A 11 3.95 -12.54 13.57
C TYR A 11 3.79 -13.78 12.69
N LYS A 12 4.86 -14.44 12.22
CA LYS A 12 4.81 -15.61 11.32
C LYS A 12 3.94 -16.78 11.81
N ASN A 13 3.80 -16.94 13.12
CA ASN A 13 2.97 -17.99 13.73
C ASN A 13 1.53 -17.52 14.04
N LYS A 14 1.24 -16.24 13.82
CA LYS A 14 -0.07 -15.58 14.03
C LYS A 14 -0.74 -15.16 12.73
N LEU A 15 0.00 -15.11 11.62
CA LEU A 15 -0.55 -14.96 10.27
C LEU A 15 -1.29 -16.25 9.93
N THR A 16 -2.61 -16.25 10.11
CA THR A 16 -3.46 -17.43 9.91
C THR A 16 -4.13 -17.44 8.53
N GLY A 17 -4.08 -16.33 7.78
CA GLY A 17 -4.48 -16.29 6.37
C GLY A 17 -4.21 -14.94 5.67
N ASP A 18 -3.80 -15.02 4.39
CA ASP A 18 -3.70 -13.97 3.36
C ASP A 18 -3.01 -12.62 3.70
N GLU A 19 -2.83 -11.79 2.67
CA GLU A 19 -2.20 -10.46 2.76
C GLU A 19 -2.89 -9.51 3.76
N GLU A 20 -4.17 -9.77 4.09
CA GLU A 20 -4.97 -8.97 5.01
C GLU A 20 -4.47 -9.04 6.47
N ASP A 21 -3.99 -10.21 6.93
CA ASP A 21 -3.45 -10.36 8.29
C ASP A 21 -2.18 -9.51 8.48
N ALA A 22 -1.32 -9.47 7.45
CA ALA A 22 -0.10 -8.68 7.48
C ALA A 22 -0.41 -7.17 7.50
N PHE A 23 -1.44 -6.74 6.77
CA PHE A 23 -1.88 -5.35 6.77
C PHE A 23 -2.40 -4.91 8.14
N ILE A 24 -3.23 -5.72 8.79
CA ILE A 24 -3.76 -5.40 10.13
C ILE A 24 -2.63 -5.28 11.15
N VAL A 25 -1.64 -6.17 11.10
CA VAL A 25 -0.46 -6.13 11.98
C VAL A 25 0.33 -4.84 11.79
N ILE A 26 0.62 -4.47 10.54
CA ILE A 26 1.35 -3.24 10.23
C ILE A 26 0.53 -2.02 10.66
N ALA A 27 -0.77 -1.99 10.38
CA ALA A 27 -1.64 -0.88 10.75
C ALA A 27 -1.69 -0.66 12.27
N GLY A 28 -1.94 -1.71 13.06
CA GLY A 28 -1.97 -1.61 14.52
C GLY A 28 -0.63 -1.21 15.13
N MET A 29 0.48 -1.64 14.52
CA MET A 29 1.81 -1.18 14.92
C MET A 29 2.00 0.31 14.60
N MET A 30 1.62 0.77 13.41
CA MET A 30 1.73 2.18 13.01
C MET A 30 0.86 3.10 13.86
N GLU A 31 -0.29 2.64 14.37
CA GLU A 31 -1.12 3.39 15.32
C GLU A 31 -0.39 3.65 16.66
N SER A 32 0.56 2.79 17.04
CA SER A 32 1.34 2.95 18.26
C SER A 32 2.57 3.85 18.09
N PHE A 33 2.92 4.22 16.85
CA PHE A 33 4.09 5.05 16.57
C PHE A 33 3.83 6.53 16.85
N SER A 34 4.76 7.18 17.55
CA SER A 34 4.81 8.63 17.59
C SER A 34 5.48 9.19 16.33
N ASN A 35 5.34 10.51 16.08
CA ASN A 35 6.07 11.18 15.00
C ASN A 35 7.59 10.96 15.09
N GLN A 36 8.13 10.90 16.31
CA GLN A 36 9.57 10.66 16.53
C GLN A 36 9.98 9.24 16.14
N ASP A 37 9.12 8.25 16.38
CA ASP A 37 9.37 6.86 15.99
C ASP A 37 9.37 6.71 14.48
N VAL A 38 8.45 7.39 13.79
CA VAL A 38 8.40 7.42 12.31
C VAL A 38 9.64 8.09 11.73
N GLU A 39 10.05 9.25 12.27
CA GLU A 39 11.27 9.94 11.82
C GLU A 39 12.50 9.06 12.01
N LYS A 40 12.66 8.46 13.20
CA LYS A 40 13.77 7.56 13.48
C LYS A 40 13.79 6.38 12.51
N PHE A 41 12.66 5.72 12.32
CA PHE A 41 12.53 4.61 11.38
C PHE A 41 12.90 5.03 9.95
N PHE A 42 12.49 6.22 9.52
CA PHE A 42 12.83 6.74 8.20
C PHE A 42 14.33 7.03 8.05
N TYR A 43 15.00 7.57 9.07
CA TYR A 43 16.44 7.80 9.04
C TYR A 43 17.26 6.51 9.11
N ASP A 44 16.73 5.45 9.73
CA ASP A 44 17.35 4.12 9.81
C ASP A 44 17.30 3.35 8.47
N LEU A 45 16.43 3.74 7.54
CA LEU A 45 16.40 3.20 6.17
C LEU A 45 17.69 3.52 5.40
N SER A 46 18.03 2.68 4.43
CA SER A 46 19.07 3.04 3.46
C SER A 46 18.60 4.23 2.60
N GLU A 47 19.53 4.98 2.02
CA GLU A 47 19.18 6.09 1.10
C GLU A 47 18.30 5.59 -0.04
N LYS A 48 18.65 4.45 -0.63
CA LYS A 48 17.86 3.81 -1.68
C LYS A 48 16.43 3.52 -1.21
N ASP A 49 16.26 2.94 -0.02
CA ASP A 49 14.93 2.58 0.49
C ASP A 49 14.09 3.83 0.80
N ARG A 50 14.71 4.93 1.26
CA ARG A 50 14.02 6.21 1.41
C ARG A 50 13.51 6.75 0.07
N PHE A 51 14.33 6.69 -0.97
CA PHE A 51 13.95 7.09 -2.32
C PHE A 51 12.83 6.20 -2.88
N ASP A 52 12.93 4.89 -2.72
CA ASP A 52 11.92 3.94 -3.15
C ASP A 52 10.59 4.16 -2.42
N MET A 53 10.63 4.41 -1.10
CA MET A 53 9.45 4.74 -0.31
C MET A 53 8.76 6.01 -0.80
N LEU A 54 9.54 7.07 -1.06
CA LEU A 54 9.01 8.32 -1.59
C LEU A 54 8.44 8.13 -2.99
N ALA A 55 9.12 7.37 -3.85
CA ALA A 55 8.64 7.06 -5.20
C ALA A 55 7.31 6.31 -5.18
N LEU A 56 7.17 5.29 -4.33
CA LEU A 56 5.92 4.53 -4.15
C LEU A 56 4.78 5.41 -3.63
N PHE A 57 5.06 6.26 -2.65
CA PHE A 57 4.06 7.19 -2.13
C PHE A 57 3.57 8.16 -3.20
N LEU A 58 4.49 8.78 -3.94
CA LEU A 58 4.16 9.71 -5.02
C LEU A 58 3.41 9.00 -6.16
N TYR A 59 3.84 7.79 -6.53
CA TYR A 59 3.14 6.96 -7.52
C TYR A 59 1.69 6.70 -7.11
N GLU A 60 1.45 6.28 -5.87
CA GLU A 60 0.10 5.97 -5.39
C GLU A 60 -0.80 7.22 -5.39
N LYS A 61 -0.29 8.36 -4.88
CA LYS A 61 -1.02 9.63 -4.91
C LYS A 61 -1.31 10.09 -6.33
N PHE A 62 -0.37 9.90 -7.24
CA PHE A 62 -0.54 10.26 -8.64
C PHE A 62 -1.56 9.35 -9.33
N ARG A 63 -1.52 8.04 -9.09
CA ARG A 63 -2.51 7.06 -9.57
C ARG A 63 -3.92 7.41 -9.11
N GLN A 64 -4.10 7.72 -7.83
CA GLN A 64 -5.39 8.15 -7.25
C GLN A 64 -5.90 9.43 -7.93
N LYS A 65 -5.01 10.39 -8.18
CA LYS A 65 -5.36 11.63 -8.90
C LYS A 65 -5.79 11.34 -10.35
N ILE A 66 -5.03 10.53 -11.08
CA ILE A 66 -5.39 10.12 -12.45
C ILE A 66 -6.78 9.46 -12.49
N ALA A 67 -7.04 8.54 -11.56
CA ALA A 67 -8.33 7.85 -11.46
C ALA A 67 -9.48 8.83 -11.17
N LYS A 68 -9.27 9.77 -10.25
CA LYS A 68 -10.25 10.82 -9.91
C LYS A 68 -10.58 11.73 -11.10
N GLU A 69 -9.57 12.04 -11.92
CA GLU A 69 -9.74 12.86 -13.13
C GLU A 69 -10.22 12.03 -14.34
N GLY A 70 -10.38 10.71 -14.20
CA GLY A 70 -10.81 9.81 -15.28
C GLY A 70 -9.79 9.65 -16.41
N ILE A 71 -8.55 10.08 -16.20
CA ILE A 71 -7.47 10.00 -17.19
C ILE A 71 -7.02 8.54 -17.28
N GLY A 72 -6.83 7.99 -18.47
CA GLY A 72 -6.39 6.59 -18.63
C GLY A 72 -7.49 5.53 -18.42
N GLN A 73 -8.73 5.93 -18.10
CA GLN A 73 -9.89 5.12 -18.45
C GLN A 73 -10.04 5.18 -19.97
N THR A 74 -9.31 4.31 -20.67
CA THR A 74 -9.70 3.96 -22.02
C THR A 74 -11.17 3.57 -21.95
N LYS A 75 -12.00 4.36 -22.62
CA LYS A 75 -13.34 3.94 -23.00
C LYS A 75 -13.20 2.51 -23.54
N ASN A 76 -13.64 1.52 -22.77
CA ASN A 76 -14.30 0.37 -23.39
C ASN A 76 -15.52 0.96 -24.10
N ARG A 77 -15.30 1.39 -25.34
CA ARG A 77 -16.35 1.69 -26.30
C ARG A 77 -17.19 0.42 -26.43
N GLU A 78 -18.48 0.57 -26.15
CA GLU A 78 -19.59 -0.05 -26.89
C GLU A 78 -19.47 -1.55 -27.20
N GLY A 79 -20.15 -2.37 -26.40
CA GLY A 79 -20.50 -3.72 -26.81
C GLY A 79 -20.69 -4.70 -25.68
N ASP A 80 -21.71 -4.52 -24.83
CA ASP A 80 -22.53 -5.68 -24.47
C ASP A 80 -23.84 -5.31 -23.76
N SER A 81 -24.93 -5.86 -24.30
CA SER A 81 -26.11 -6.33 -23.55
C SER A 81 -27.11 -5.35 -22.91
N LEU A 82 -27.64 -4.37 -23.65
CA LEU A 82 -29.04 -3.94 -23.47
C LEU A 82 -29.78 -3.86 -24.81
N LYS A 83 -29.77 -4.99 -25.54
CA LYS A 83 -30.86 -5.33 -26.45
C LYS A 83 -31.58 -6.54 -25.87
N TYR A 84 -32.91 -6.45 -25.85
CA TYR A 84 -33.89 -7.47 -25.46
C TYR A 84 -34.02 -7.70 -23.94
N TYR A 85 -35.07 -7.13 -23.34
CA TYR A 85 -36.28 -7.90 -23.02
C TYR A 85 -37.49 -6.95 -23.08
N HIS A 86 -38.62 -7.52 -23.52
CA HIS A 86 -39.85 -6.90 -24.01
C HIS A 86 -40.53 -5.88 -23.10
#